data_AF-A0A349AM80-F1
#
_entry.id   AF-A0A349AM80-F1
#
_cell.length_a   1.000
_cell.length_b   1.000
_cell.length_c   1.000
_cell.angle_alpha   90.00
_cell.angle_beta   90.00
_cell.angle_gamma   90.00
#
_symmetry.space_group_name_H-M   'P 1'
#
loop_
_entity.id
_entity.type
_entity.pdbx_description
1 polymer ?
#
loop_
_entity_poly.entity_id
_entity_poly.type
_entity_poly.pdbx_seq_one_letter_code
_entity_poly.pdbx_strand_id
1 'polypeptide(L)' 'MPSAWVKIFGFAANKLVDYFKKEEFNTAVAPEFFLVQSAKGPLVDGECEKAARWAKKTFAQQ' A
#
# COMPACT_ATOMS: atom_id res chain seq x y z
N MET A 1 23.42 -1.13 -22.66
CA MET A 1 23.02 -0.01 -21.78
C MET A 1 22.43 -0.60 -20.51
N PRO A 2 23.07 -0.48 -19.34
CA PRO A 2 22.56 -1.06 -18.10
C PRO A 2 21.35 -0.26 -17.55
N SER A 3 20.40 -0.99 -16.95
CA SER A 3 19.53 -0.59 -15.83
C SER A 3 18.47 0.53 -15.98
N ALA A 4 17.70 0.60 -17.07
CA ALA A 4 16.51 1.47 -17.11
C ALA A 4 15.21 0.84 -16.55
N TRP A 5 15.19 -0.48 -16.27
CA TRP A 5 13.99 -1.19 -15.78
C TRP A 5 13.90 -1.37 -14.26
N VAL A 6 14.49 -0.47 -13.48
CA VAL A 6 14.35 -0.49 -12.00
C VAL A 6 13.46 0.66 -11.49
N LYS A 7 12.69 1.31 -12.37
CA LYS A 7 11.82 2.45 -12.00
C LYS A 7 10.40 2.08 -11.55
N ILE A 8 10.15 0.85 -11.12
CA ILE A 8 8.80 0.42 -10.73
C ILE A 8 8.78 -0.27 -9.36
N PHE A 9 9.39 0.36 -8.36
CA PHE A 9 8.87 0.23 -6.99
C PHE A 9 7.92 1.41 -6.75
N GLY A 10 6.80 1.41 -7.49
CA GLY A 10 5.74 2.41 -7.36
C GLY A 10 4.68 1.96 -6.35
N PHE A 11 4.08 2.91 -5.64
CA PHE A 11 3.03 2.64 -4.67
C PHE A 11 1.74 2.17 -5.37
N ALA A 12 1.50 0.85 -5.35
CA ALA A 12 0.36 0.24 -6.03
C ALA A 12 -1.00 0.71 -5.47
N ALA A 13 -1.06 1.10 -4.20
CA ALA A 13 -2.32 1.45 -3.56
C ALA A 13 -2.94 2.74 -4.11
N ASN A 14 -2.15 3.70 -4.59
CA ASN A 14 -2.72 4.90 -5.25
C ASN A 14 -3.50 4.53 -6.51
N LYS A 15 -2.99 3.60 -7.32
CA LYS A 15 -3.71 3.11 -8.52
C LYS A 15 -5.03 2.43 -8.15
N LEU A 16 -5.05 1.71 -7.02
CA LEU A 16 -6.26 1.09 -6.49
C LEU A 16 -7.25 2.15 -6.01
N VAL A 17 -6.81 3.17 -5.28
CA VAL A 17 -7.68 4.26 -4.83
C VAL A 17 -8.27 5.03 -6.00
N ASP A 18 -7.49 5.33 -7.04
CA ASP A 18 -7.98 5.99 -8.24
C ASP A 18 -8.99 5.10 -8.99
N TYR A 19 -8.80 3.78 -9.00
CA TYR A 19 -9.78 2.83 -9.51
C TYR A 19 -11.08 2.87 -8.69
N PHE A 20 -11.00 2.77 -7.36
CA PHE A 20 -12.19 2.80 -6.49
C PHE A 20 -12.96 4.12 -6.60
N LYS A 21 -12.27 5.26 -6.69
CA LYS A 21 -12.91 6.57 -6.91
C LYS A 21 -13.70 6.63 -8.22
N LYS A 22 -13.22 5.99 -9.29
CA LYS A 22 -13.93 5.93 -10.58
C LYS A 22 -15.22 5.12 -10.50
N GLU A 23 -15.19 4.08 -9.68
CA GLU A 23 -16.33 3.19 -9.43
C GLU A 23 -17.25 3.73 -8.30
N GLU A 24 -17.13 5.01 -7.94
CA GLU A 24 -17.90 5.69 -6.88
C GLU A 24 -17.80 5.04 -5.47
N PHE A 25 -16.80 4.19 -5.25
CA PHE A 25 -16.54 3.62 -3.94
C PHE A 25 -15.71 4.59 -3.09
N ASN A 26 -16.18 4.86 -1.87
CA ASN A 26 -15.43 5.60 -0.88
C ASN A 26 -14.42 4.68 -0.18
N THR A 27 -13.20 5.16 -0.03
CA THR A 27 -12.17 4.48 0.75
C THR A 27 -12.48 4.69 2.24
N ALA A 28 -12.64 3.60 2.99
CA ALA A 28 -12.79 3.69 4.44
C ALA A 28 -11.58 4.42 5.04
N VAL A 29 -10.37 3.92 4.77
CA VAL A 29 -9.13 4.55 5.25
C VAL A 29 -8.26 5.00 4.09
N ALA A 30 -7.45 6.03 4.33
CA ALA A 30 -6.44 6.46 3.37
C ALA A 30 -5.42 5.33 3.10
N PRO A 31 -4.96 5.16 1.85
CA PRO A 31 -3.98 4.15 1.52
C PRO A 31 -2.62 4.48 2.17
N GLU A 32 -1.94 3.46 2.71
CA GLU A 32 -0.62 3.59 3.32
C GLU A 32 0.38 2.65 2.64
N PHE A 33 1.64 3.06 2.51
CA PHE A 33 2.69 2.25 1.87
C PHE A 33 3.37 1.33 2.87
N PHE A 34 3.74 0.13 2.41
CA PHE A 34 4.50 -0.84 3.17
C PHE A 34 5.77 -1.27 2.44
N LEU A 35 6.85 -1.44 3.18
CA LEU A 35 8.13 -1.87 2.64
C LEU A 35 8.28 -3.38 2.77
N VAL A 36 8.81 -4.02 1.73
CA VAL A 36 9.15 -5.44 1.69
C VAL A 36 10.66 -5.60 1.62
N GLN A 37 11.19 -6.71 2.13
CA GLN A 37 12.64 -6.92 2.23
C GLN A 37 13.37 -6.97 0.88
N SER A 38 12.67 -7.24 -0.22
CA SER A 38 13.23 -7.35 -1.57
C SER A 38 12.15 -7.07 -2.63
N ALA A 39 12.32 -7.54 -3.87
CA ALA A 39 11.34 -7.36 -4.94
C ALA A 39 9.97 -8.00 -4.64
N LYS A 40 9.99 -9.10 -3.88
CA LYS A 40 8.85 -9.79 -3.31
C LYS A 40 9.30 -10.34 -1.96
N GLY A 41 8.41 -10.48 -1.01
CA GLY A 41 8.75 -11.11 0.26
C GLY A 41 7.96 -10.56 1.43
N PRO A 42 8.34 -10.99 2.65
CA PRO A 42 7.74 -10.46 3.86
C PRO A 42 7.98 -8.96 3.98
N LEU A 43 7.14 -8.31 4.78
CA LEU A 43 7.35 -6.93 5.17
C LEU A 43 8.69 -6.79 5.90
N VAL A 44 9.28 -5.60 5.79
CA VAL A 44 10.44 -5.22 6.61
C VAL A 44 10.02 -5.20 8.09
N ASP A 45 10.96 -5.47 8.98
CA ASP A 45 10.72 -5.40 10.42
C ASP A 45 10.13 -4.03 10.82
N GLY A 46 9.07 -4.03 11.64
CA GLY A 46 8.33 -2.83 12.02
C GLY A 46 7.17 -2.44 11.09
N GLU A 47 7.17 -2.92 9.84
CA GLU A 47 6.08 -2.65 8.88
C GLU A 47 4.85 -3.53 9.16
N CYS A 48 5.01 -4.70 9.79
CA CYS A 48 3.90 -5.53 10.26
C CYS A 48 3.04 -4.81 11.31
N GLU A 49 3.66 -4.16 12.28
CA GLU A 49 2.97 -3.40 13.33
C GLU A 49 2.30 -2.16 12.74
N LYS A 50 2.94 -1.51 11.78
CA LYS A 50 2.36 -0.39 11.01
C LYS A 50 1.15 -0.85 10.21
N ALA A 51 1.23 -1.99 9.53
CA ALA A 51 0.11 -2.59 8.80
C ALA A 51 -1.06 -2.94 9.75
N ALA A 52 -0.75 -3.50 10.92
CA ALA A 52 -1.75 -3.78 11.95
C ALA A 52 -2.41 -2.49 12.48
N ARG A 53 -1.64 -1.43 12.72
CA ARG A 53 -2.20 -0.12 13.12
C ARG A 53 -3.06 0.48 12.01
N TRP A 54 -2.65 0.38 10.76
CA TRP A 54 -3.45 0.82 9.61
C TRP A 54 -4.76 0.04 9.50
N ALA A 55 -4.71 -1.29 9.63
CA ALA A 55 -5.90 -2.15 9.63
C ALA A 55 -6.85 -1.81 10.78
N LYS A 56 -6.36 -1.49 11.99
CA LYS A 56 -7.22 -1.05 13.09
C LYS A 56 -8.03 0.22 12.77
N LYS A 57 -7.51 1.11 11.92
CA LYS A 57 -8.25 2.31 11.49
C LYS A 57 -9.51 1.96 10.68
N THR A 58 -9.55 0.80 10.02
CA THR A 58 -10.75 0.38 9.25
C THR A 58 -11.89 -0.03 10.17
N PHE A 59 -11.58 -0.68 11.29
CA PHE A 59 -12.57 -1.08 12.30
C PHE A 59 -12.99 0.07 13.22
N ALA A 60 -12.14 1.08 13.39
CA ALA A 60 -12.44 2.26 14.21
C ALA A 60 -13.39 3.28 13.54
N GLN A 61 -13.77 3.06 12.27
CA GLN A 61 -14.72 3.90 11.54
C GLN A 61 -16.17 3.38 11.57
N GLN A 62 -16.45 2.34 12.35
CA GLN A 62 -17.81 1.86 12.61
C GLN A 62 -18.49 2.66 13.72
#